data_AF-A0A7W8KNS5-F1
#
_entry.id   AF-A0A7W8KNS5-F1
#
_cell.length_a   1.000
_cell.length_b   1.000
_cell.length_c   1.000
_cell.angle_alpha   90.00
_cell.angle_beta   90.00
_cell.angle_gamma   90.00
#
_symmetry.space_group_name_H-M   'P 1'
#
loop_
_entity.id
_entity.type
_entity.pdbx_description
1 polymer ?
#
loop_
_entity_poly.entity_id
_entity_poly.type
_entity_poly.pdbx_seq_one_letter_code
_entity_poly.pdbx_strand_id
1 'polypeptide(L)' 'METPDPWIERADELKAHIEVLLETQLNEYEQMVAKLEQWKQNPAGPWLTMADYEPWQTALKNLEAAQREFDLHINSREK' A
#
# COMPACT_ATOMS: atom_id res chain seq x y z
N MET A 1 -23.13 27.29 9.28
CA MET A 1 -22.34 26.15 8.75
C MET A 1 -21.27 25.91 9.79
N GLU A 2 -21.25 24.74 10.40
CA GLU A 2 -20.13 24.35 11.28
C GLU A 2 -18.91 24.08 10.40
N THR A 3 -17.89 24.94 10.48
CA THR A 3 -16.60 24.50 11.02
C THR A 3 -16.21 23.02 10.85
N PRO A 4 -15.73 22.46 9.72
CA PRO A 4 -15.23 21.09 9.76
C PRO A 4 -14.12 20.98 10.81
N ASP A 5 -14.15 19.94 11.63
CA ASP A 5 -13.11 19.66 12.62
C ASP A 5 -11.80 19.32 11.88
N PRO A 6 -10.73 20.12 12.03
CA PRO A 6 -9.46 19.87 11.33
C PRO A 6 -8.89 18.48 11.61
N TRP A 7 -9.19 17.90 12.78
CA TRP A 7 -8.79 16.53 13.09
C TRP A 7 -9.50 15.51 12.19
N ILE A 8 -10.80 15.71 11.93
CA ILE A 8 -11.60 14.86 11.06
C ILE A 8 -11.14 15.00 9.61
N GLU A 9 -10.93 16.23 9.14
CA GLU A 9 -10.41 16.48 7.78
C GLU A 9 -9.09 15.74 7.55
N ARG A 10 -8.15 15.84 8.50
CA ARG A 10 -6.88 15.12 8.38
C ARG A 10 -7.04 13.60 8.42
N ALA A 11 -7.96 13.08 9.24
CA ALA A 11 -8.23 11.65 9.29
C ALA A 11 -8.78 11.13 7.96
N ASP A 12 -9.63 11.90 7.29
CA ASP A 12 -10.21 11.52 6.01
C ASP A 12 -9.20 11.64 4.86
N GLU A 13 -8.32 12.64 4.87
CA GLU A 13 -7.16 12.71 3.95
C GLU A 13 -6.26 11.47 4.06
N LEU A 14 -5.93 11.06 5.29
CA LEU A 14 -5.07 9.91 5.54
C LEU A 14 -5.72 8.60 5.09
N LYS A 15 -7.03 8.43 5.29
CA LYS A 15 -7.77 7.27 4.76
C LYS A 15 -7.75 7.24 3.24
N ALA A 16 -8.04 8.36 2.58
CA ALA A 16 -8.02 8.43 1.12
C ALA A 16 -6.61 8.11 0.57
N HIS A 17 -5.56 8.55 1.27
CA HIS A 17 -4.20 8.19 0.90
C HIS A 17 -3.93 6.68 1.03
N ILE A 18 -4.36 6.06 2.13
CA ILE A 18 -4.24 4.61 2.35
C ILE A 18 -4.99 3.82 1.26
N GLU A 19 -6.18 4.27 0.85
CA GLU A 19 -6.97 3.62 -0.21
C GLU A 19 -6.19 3.57 -1.53
N VAL A 20 -5.57 4.68 -1.94
CA VAL A 20 -4.73 4.73 -3.15
C VAL A 20 -3.52 3.79 -3.04
N LEU A 21 -2.88 3.72 -1.87
CA LEU A 21 -1.75 2.82 -1.64
C LEU A 21 -2.19 1.35 -1.62
N LEU A 22 -3.39 1.05 -1.14
CA LEU A 22 -3.96 -0.29 -1.15
C LEU A 22 -4.19 -0.76 -2.60
N GLU A 23 -4.74 0.09 -3.46
CA GLU A 23 -4.90 -0.21 -4.89
C GLU A 23 -3.56 -0.48 -5.56
N THR A 24 -2.54 0.34 -5.25
CA THR A 24 -1.18 0.15 -5.75
C THR A 24 -0.63 -1.21 -5.31
N GLN A 25 -0.78 -1.56 -4.03
CA GLN A 25 -0.31 -2.83 -3.48
C GLN A 25 -1.00 -4.04 -4.11
N LEU A 26 -2.30 -3.94 -4.38
CA LEU A 26 -3.07 -4.99 -5.06
C LEU A 26 -2.58 -5.18 -6.50
N ASN A 27 -2.39 -4.08 -7.24
CA ASN A 27 -1.87 -4.13 -8.61
C ASN A 27 -0.47 -4.77 -8.67
N GLU A 28 0.44 -4.41 -7.76
CA GLU A 28 1.76 -5.05 -7.70
C GLU A 28 1.69 -6.54 -7.33
N TYR A 29 0.75 -6.91 -6.46
CA TYR A 29 0.51 -8.33 -6.15
C TYR A 29 0.02 -9.11 -7.37
N GLU A 30 -0.92 -8.57 -8.15
CA GLU A 30 -1.41 -9.19 -9.39
C GLU A 30 -0.29 -9.37 -10.41
N GLN A 31 0.58 -8.36 -10.58
CA GLN A 31 1.75 -8.46 -11.45
C GLN A 31 2.73 -9.56 -10.99
N MET A 32 3.00 -9.65 -9.69
CA MET A 32 3.84 -10.70 -9.12
C MET A 32 3.25 -12.10 -9.38
N VAL A 33 1.95 -12.27 -9.18
CA VAL A 33 1.24 -13.54 -9.47
C VAL A 33 1.34 -13.89 -10.95
N ALA A 34 1.14 -12.93 -11.86
CA ALA A 34 1.27 -13.16 -13.30
C ALA A 34 2.68 -13.64 -13.68
N LYS A 35 3.73 -13.04 -13.11
CA LYS A 35 5.12 -13.48 -13.30
C LYS A 35 5.36 -14.89 -12.75
N LEU A 36 4.80 -15.23 -11.59
CA LEU A 36 4.89 -16.57 -11.02
C LEU A 36 4.25 -17.63 -11.92
N GLU A 37 3.08 -17.32 -12.48
CA GLU A 37 2.41 -18.21 -13.44
C GLU A 37 3.23 -18.40 -14.73
N GLN A 38 3.85 -17.33 -15.25
CA GLN A 38 4.76 -17.44 -16.40
C GLN A 38 5.99 -18.30 -16.08
N TRP A 39 6.58 -18.14 -14.90
CA TRP A 39 7.71 -18.97 -14.47
C TRP A 39 7.33 -20.44 -14.33
N LYS A 40 6.14 -20.77 -13.81
CA LYS A 40 5.67 -22.16 -13.74
C LYS A 40 5.64 -22.84 -15.11
N GLN A 41 5.34 -22.09 -16.17
CA GLN A 41 5.33 -22.59 -17.55
C GLN A 41 6.74 -22.76 -18.13
N ASN A 42 7.72 -21.95 -17.67
CA ASN A 42 9.11 -22.05 -18.09
C ASN A 42 10.07 -21.72 -16.93
N PRO A 43 10.36 -22.72 -16.07
CA PRO A 43 11.11 -22.51 -14.84
C PRO A 43 12.62 -22.30 -15.04
N ALA A 44 13.13 -22.53 -16.25
CA ALA A 44 14.53 -22.31 -16.62
C ALA A 44 14.81 -20.86 -17.09
N GLY A 45 13.79 -20.01 -17.17
CA GLY A 45 13.95 -18.61 -17.56
C GLY A 45 14.60 -17.75 -16.47
N PRO A 46 15.27 -16.64 -16.85
CA PRO A 46 16.04 -15.78 -15.93
C PRO A 46 15.16 -14.75 -15.19
N TRP A 47 13.94 -15.14 -14.77
CA TRP A 47 12.93 -14.28 -14.11
C TRP A 47 12.61 -14.78 -12.69
N LEU A 48 11.94 -13.96 -11.88
CA LEU A 48 11.74 -14.12 -10.41
C LEU A 48 13.03 -13.93 -9.60
N THR A 49 13.81 -12.92 -9.97
CA THR A 49 14.92 -12.45 -9.14
C THR A 49 14.39 -11.56 -8.01
N MET A 50 15.24 -11.24 -7.03
CA MET A 50 14.88 -10.26 -5.99
C MET A 50 14.40 -8.92 -6.56
N ALA A 51 14.92 -8.49 -7.71
CA ALA A 51 14.49 -7.27 -8.39
C ALA A 51 13.03 -7.34 -8.88
N ASP A 52 12.53 -8.52 -9.20
CA ASP A 52 11.12 -8.70 -9.61
C ASP A 52 10.13 -8.51 -8.46
N TYR A 53 10.58 -8.66 -7.21
CA TYR A 53 9.78 -8.50 -6.00
C TYR A 53 9.88 -7.09 -5.40
N GLU A 54 10.88 -6.29 -5.79
CA GLU A 54 11.12 -4.96 -5.24
C GLU A 54 9.92 -4.01 -5.36
N PRO A 55 9.18 -3.96 -6.50
CA PRO A 55 8.00 -3.09 -6.61
C PRO A 55 6.92 -3.42 -5.58
N TRP A 56 6.58 -4.70 -5.44
CA TRP A 56 5.62 -5.19 -4.43
C TRP A 56 6.08 -4.92 -3.00
N GLN A 57 7.37 -5.13 -2.70
CA GLN A 57 7.92 -4.82 -1.38
C GLN A 57 7.89 -3.32 -1.07
N THR A 58 8.11 -2.48 -2.08
CA THR A 58 8.10 -1.03 -1.95
C THR A 58 6.68 -0.52 -1.71
N ALA A 59 5.71 -1.00 -2.50
CA ALA A 59 4.31 -0.68 -2.32
C ALA A 59 3.81 -1.09 -0.91
N LEU A 60 4.21 -2.27 -0.42
CA LEU A 60 3.86 -2.74 0.92
C LEU A 60 4.44 -1.83 2.01
N LYS A 61 5.71 -1.48 1.93
CA LYS A 61 6.37 -0.57 2.89
C LYS A 61 5.69 0.80 2.94
N ASN A 62 5.29 1.32 1.79
CA ASN A 62 4.60 2.61 1.71
C ASN A 62 3.22 2.53 2.37
N LEU A 63 2.47 1.46 2.10
CA LEU A 63 1.17 1.21 2.74
C LEU A 63 1.29 1.07 4.26
N GLU A 64 2.28 0.31 4.75
CA GLU A 64 2.55 0.17 6.19
C GLU A 64 2.91 1.49 6.85
N ALA A 65 3.70 2.33 6.18
CA ALA A 65 4.07 3.65 6.66
C ALA A 65 2.84 4.57 6.77
N ALA A 66 1.98 4.59 5.75
CA ALA A 66 0.74 5.37 5.77
C ALA A 66 -0.24 4.90 6.84
N GLN A 67 -0.39 3.58 7.02
CA GLN A 67 -1.22 3.02 8.10
C GLN A 67 -0.70 3.46 9.48
N ARG A 68 0.62 3.41 9.70
CA ARG A 68 1.22 3.88 10.95
C ARG A 68 0.97 5.37 11.19
N GLU A 69 1.08 6.21 10.16
CA GLU A 69 0.75 7.64 10.26
C GLU A 69 -0.71 7.83 10.67
N PHE A 70 -1.64 7.12 10.02
CA PHE A 70 -3.05 7.15 10.37
C PHE A 70 -3.31 6.71 11.81
N ASP A 71 -2.72 5.60 12.26
CA ASP A 71 -2.89 5.12 13.64
C ASP A 71 -2.39 6.14 14.67
N LEU A 72 -1.24 6.79 14.39
CA LEU A 72 -0.72 7.87 15.24
C LEU A 72 -1.67 9.08 15.27
N HIS A 73 -2.23 9.47 14.13
CA HIS A 73 -3.23 10.54 14.06
C HIS A 73 -4.50 10.20 14.84
N ILE A 74 -5.00 8.98 14.70
CA ILE A 74 -6.18 8.51 15.44
C ILE A 74 -5.94 8.56 16.95
N ASN A 75 -4.77 8.11 17.40
CA ASN A 75 -4.38 8.12 18.81
C ASN A 75 -4.12 9.52 19.37
N SER A 76 -3.92 10.53 18.51
CA SER A 76 -3.72 11.93 18.95
C SER A 76 -5.00 12.63 19.38
N ARG A 77 -6.18 12.04 19.14
CA ARG A 77 -7.46 12.65 19.54
C ARG A 77 -7.57 12.66 21.06
N GLU A 78 -7.51 13.86 21.65
CA GLU A 78 -7.84 14.05 23.05
C GLU A 78 -9.32 13.71 23.28
N LYS A 79 -9.61 12.98 24.36
CA LYS A 79 -10.96 12.53 24.73
C LYS A 79 -11.77 13.62 25.40
#